data_AF-A0A0S3U5Y7-F1
#
_entry.id   AF-A0A0S3U5Y7-F1
#
_cell.length_a   1.000
_cell.length_b   1.000
_cell.length_c   1.000
_cell.angle_alpha   90.00
_cell.angle_beta   90.00
_cell.angle_gamma   90.00
#
_symmetry.space_group_name_H-M   'P 1'
#
loop_
_entity.id
_entity.type
_entity.pdbx_description
1 polymer ?
#
loop_
_entity_poly.entity_id
_entity_poly.type
_entity_poly.pdbx_seq_one_letter_code
_entity_poly.pdbx_strand_id
1 'polypeptide(L)' 'MSAKPDFNSMTQSELRAYVLDHRDDDEALHAFIDKRRAENPPSRKYGAGDDISAAIDEYLKQLEDHRK' A
#
# COMPACT_ATOMS: atom_id res chain seq x y z
N MET A 1 -8.61 -9.16 -30.90
CA MET A 1 -8.44 -9.82 -29.59
C MET A 1 -7.41 -9.00 -28.83
N SER A 2 -7.84 -8.00 -28.06
CA SER A 2 -6.90 -7.24 -27.22
C SER A 2 -6.58 -8.11 -26.01
N ALA A 3 -5.34 -8.58 -25.91
CA ALA A 3 -4.87 -9.33 -24.75
C ALA A 3 -4.84 -8.39 -23.55
N LYS A 4 -5.46 -8.80 -22.42
CA LYS A 4 -5.29 -8.08 -21.16
C LYS A 4 -3.83 -8.19 -20.70
N PRO A 5 -3.22 -7.13 -20.14
CA PRO A 5 -1.90 -7.22 -19.53
C PRO A 5 -1.91 -8.14 -18.31
N ASP A 6 -0.77 -8.72 -17.97
CA ASP A 6 -0.60 -9.43 -16.69
C ASP A 6 -0.36 -8.41 -15.56
N PHE A 7 -1.42 -8.07 -14.84
CA PHE A 7 -1.39 -7.11 -13.74
C PHE A 7 -0.48 -7.53 -12.58
N ASN A 8 -0.19 -8.83 -12.40
CA ASN A 8 0.69 -9.28 -11.32
C ASN A 8 2.16 -8.92 -11.61
N SER A 9 2.53 -8.93 -12.89
CA SER A 9 3.88 -8.61 -13.36
C SER A 9 4.20 -7.11 -13.33
N MET A 10 3.18 -6.25 -13.39
CA MET A 10 3.34 -4.79 -13.44
C MET A 10 3.71 -4.21 -12.08
N THR A 11 4.58 -3.20 -12.06
CA THR A 11 4.89 -2.42 -10.86
C THR A 11 3.68 -1.61 -10.40
N GLN A 12 3.69 -1.16 -9.13
CA GLN A 12 2.63 -0.32 -8.58
C GLN A 12 2.38 0.96 -9.41
N SER A 13 3.45 1.56 -9.94
CA SER A 13 3.39 2.75 -10.81
C SER A 13 2.74 2.45 -12.17
N GLU A 14 3.06 1.31 -12.77
CA GLU A 14 2.50 0.88 -14.05
C GLU A 14 1.01 0.52 -13.91
N LEU A 15 0.64 -0.20 -12.84
CA LEU A 15 -0.76 -0.47 -12.52
C LEU A 15 -1.55 0.82 -12.30
N ARG A 16 -0.97 1.80 -11.59
CA ARG A 16 -1.62 3.10 -11.39
C ARG A 16 -1.87 3.80 -12.72
N ALA A 17 -0.89 3.83 -13.62
CA ALA A 17 -1.05 4.46 -14.93
C ALA A 17 -2.13 3.76 -15.76
N TYR A 18 -2.14 2.41 -15.76
CA TYR A 18 -3.13 1.63 -16.48
C TYR A 18 -4.55 1.86 -15.94
N VAL A 19 -4.76 1.80 -14.62
CA VAL A 19 -6.08 2.03 -13.99
C VAL A 19 -6.60 3.45 -14.26
N LEU A 20 -5.72 4.44 -14.35
CA LEU A 20 -6.12 5.82 -14.67
C LEU A 20 -6.64 5.97 -16.11
N ASP A 21 -6.09 5.19 -17.04
CA ASP A 21 -6.46 5.15 -18.46
C ASP A 21 -7.66 4.21 -18.71
N HIS A 22 -7.81 3.17 -17.88
CA HIS A 22 -8.83 2.11 -17.98
C HIS A 22 -9.67 2.06 -16.70
N ARG A 23 -10.38 3.15 -16.39
CA ARG A 23 -11.13 3.29 -15.13
C ARG A 23 -12.29 2.29 -14.96
N ASP A 24 -12.76 1.72 -16.06
CA ASP A 24 -13.85 0.73 -16.08
C ASP A 24 -13.34 -0.72 -15.92
N ASP A 25 -12.01 -0.92 -15.84
CA ASP A 25 -11.40 -2.24 -15.64
C ASP A 25 -11.22 -2.53 -14.15
N ASP A 26 -12.28 -3.10 -13.54
CA ASP A 26 -12.30 -3.49 -12.13
C ASP A 26 -11.16 -4.44 -11.77
N GLU A 27 -10.74 -5.30 -12.70
CA GLU A 27 -9.66 -6.27 -12.49
C GLU A 27 -8.32 -5.55 -12.27
N ALA A 28 -8.03 -4.53 -13.07
CA ALA A 28 -6.86 -3.69 -12.91
C ALA A 28 -6.89 -2.89 -11.60
N LEU A 29 -8.06 -2.37 -11.22
CA LEU A 29 -8.24 -1.65 -9.97
C LEU A 29 -7.98 -2.55 -8.76
N HIS A 30 -8.50 -3.77 -8.76
CA HIS A 30 -8.25 -4.75 -7.71
C HIS A 30 -6.77 -5.09 -7.59
N ALA A 31 -6.10 -5.39 -8.71
CA ALA A 31 -4.67 -5.68 -8.73
C ALA A 31 -3.83 -4.51 -8.17
N PHE A 32 -4.17 -3.27 -8.51
CA PHE A 32 -3.50 -2.09 -7.96
C PHE A 32 -3.68 -1.97 -6.44
N ILE A 33 -4.90 -2.17 -5.93
CA ILE A 33 -5.19 -2.07 -4.48
C ILE A 33 -4.44 -3.17 -3.72
N ASP A 34 -4.45 -4.40 -4.21
CA ASP A 34 -3.78 -5.53 -3.57
C ASP A 34 -2.27 -5.32 -3.53
N LYS A 35 -1.67 -4.89 -4.65
CA LYS A 35 -0.25 -4.56 -4.72
C LYS A 35 0.12 -3.44 -3.75
N ARG A 36 -0.70 -2.40 -3.69
CA ARG A 36 -0.51 -1.29 -2.74
C ARG A 36 -0.59 -1.73 -1.28
N ARG A 37 -1.49 -2.67 -0.94
CA ARG A 37 -1.60 -3.23 0.42
C ARG A 37 -0.42 -4.13 0.78
N ALA A 38 0.12 -4.85 -0.19
CA ALA A 38 1.30 -5.69 0.00
C ALA A 38 2.57 -4.85 0.21
N GLU A 39 2.75 -3.78 -0.56
CA GLU A 39 3.93 -2.90 -0.48
C GLU A 39 3.87 -1.93 0.70
N ASN A 40 2.67 -1.51 1.11
CA ASN A 40 2.47 -0.62 2.24
C ASN A 40 1.48 -1.27 3.22
N PRO A 41 1.99 -2.04 4.21
CA PRO A 41 1.17 -2.62 5.25
C PRO A 41 0.30 -1.54 5.88
N PRO A 42 -0.97 -1.83 6.19
CA PRO A 42 -1.83 -0.84 6.83
C PRO A 42 -1.15 -0.30 8.08
N SER A 43 -1.25 1.02 8.26
CA SER A 43 -0.79 1.67 9.48
C SER A 43 -1.35 0.93 10.69
N ARG A 44 -0.51 0.73 11.73
CA ARG A 44 -0.95 0.10 12.98
C ARG A 44 -2.22 0.82 13.46
N LYS A 45 -3.29 0.05 13.64
CA LYS A 45 -4.57 0.56 14.15
C LYS A 45 -4.60 0.30 15.65
N TYR A 46 -4.97 1.33 16.42
CA TYR A 46 -5.16 1.24 17.86
C TYR A 46 -6.64 1.51 18.19
N GLY A 47 -7.22 0.66 19.03
CA GLY A 47 -8.55 0.84 19.59
C GLY A 47 -8.55 1.81 20.78
N ALA A 48 -9.74 2.27 21.17
CA ALA A 48 -9.91 3.26 22.24
C ALA A 48 -9.45 2.80 23.64
N GLY A 49 -9.15 1.51 23.82
CA GLY A 49 -8.65 0.93 25.08
C GLY A 49 -7.26 0.32 24.98
N ASP A 50 -6.58 0.46 23.83
CA ASP A 50 -5.23 -0.09 23.68
C ASP A 50 -4.22 0.80 24.42
N ASP A 51 -3.33 0.20 25.20
CA ASP A 51 -2.15 0.90 25.70
C ASP A 51 -1.15 1.05 24.57
N ILE A 52 -1.03 2.28 24.06
CA ILE A 52 -0.17 2.63 22.93
C ILE A 52 1.19 3.21 23.35
N SER A 53 1.48 3.28 24.65
CA SER A 53 2.71 3.89 25.19
C SER A 53 3.97 3.27 24.56
N ALA A 54 4.07 1.94 24.59
CA ALA A 54 5.19 1.22 24.00
C ALA A 54 5.34 1.44 22.48
N ALA A 55 4.23 1.62 21.77
CA ALA A 55 4.26 1.88 20.34
C ALA A 55 4.70 3.31 20.00
N ILE A 56 4.36 4.28 20.85
CA ILE A 56 4.85 5.66 20.74
C ILE A 56 6.36 5.69 20.99
N ASP A 57 6.85 5.00 22.02
CA ASP A 57 8.27 4.93 22.35
C ASP A 57 9.09 4.31 21.20
N GLU A 58 8.59 3.22 20.60
CA GLU A 58 9.21 2.59 19.43
C GLU A 58 9.29 3.57 18.24
N TYR A 59 8.22 4.31 17.98
CA TYR A 59 8.17 5.28 16.89
C TYR A 59 9.16 6.44 17.09
N LEU A 60 9.23 6.99 18.32
CA LEU A 60 10.18 8.06 18.65
C LEU A 60 11.62 7.61 18.47
N LYS A 61 11.95 6.37 18.88
CA LYS A 61 13.28 5.80 18.69
C LYS A 61 13.66 5.66 17.20
N GLN A 62 12.72 5.18 16.37
CA GLN A 62 12.94 5.08 14.92
C GLN A 62 13.23 6.44 14.27
N LEU A 63 12.56 7.50 14.72
CA LEU A 63 12.80 8.87 14.23
C LEU A 63 14.18 9.40 14.63
N GLU A 64 14.65 9.08 15.84
CA GLU A 64 15.99 9.47 16.30
C GLU A 64 17.09 8.75 15.50
N ASP A 65 16.92 7.46 15.24
CA ASP A 65 17.87 6.67 14.45
C ASP A 65 17.92 7.12 12.99
N HIS A 66 16.79 7.54 12.40
CA HIS A 66 16.75 8.10 11.04
C HIS A 66 17.37 9.50 10.90
N ARG A 67 17.62 10.20 12.02
CA ARG A 67 18.18 11.56 12.04
C ARG A 67 19.70 11.59 12.21
N LYS A 68 20.33 10.46 12.54
CA LYS A 68 21.80 10.29 12.58
C LYS A 68 22.36 9.87 11.24
#